data_AF-A0A3E4QJ95-F1
#
_entry.id   AF-A0A3E4QJ95-F1
#
_cell.length_a   1.000
_cell.length_b   1.000
_cell.length_c   1.000
_cell.angle_alpha   90.00
_cell.angle_beta   90.00
_cell.angle_gamma   90.00
#
_symmetry.space_group_name_H-M   'P 1'
#
loop_
_entity.id
_entity.type
_entity.pdbx_description
1 polymer ?
#
loop_
_entity_poly.entity_id
_entity_poly.type
_entity_poly.pdbx_seq_one_letter_code
_entity_poly.pdbx_strand_id
1 'polypeptide(L)'
;MEALVKSLPNRTDRAEKCHFFAIDTKNANEKNVISDTQVKASNAKNWQVLDYSAGDNDGNGIEYGGTSGVKPVATTSPATLKIAHHTLSIHNLLPQSKVKVYSVSGELLGEKSVKTDSTAFYIGNQTMVIAVINGVAHKISK
;
A
#
# COMPACT_ATOMS: atom_id res chain seq x y z
N MET A 1 -0.13 7.23 -13.62
CA MET A 1 -0.98 6.02 -13.69
C MET A 1 -2.41 6.25 -13.20
N GLU A 2 -2.65 6.89 -12.05
CA GLU A 2 -4.01 7.04 -11.51
C GLU A 2 -5.01 7.76 -12.45
N ALA A 3 -4.61 8.90 -13.04
CA ALA A 3 -5.46 9.64 -13.97
C ALA A 3 -5.84 8.80 -15.20
N LEU A 4 -4.93 7.97 -15.70
CA LEU A 4 -5.15 7.08 -16.85
C LEU A 4 -6.21 6.01 -16.53
N VAL A 5 -6.10 5.35 -15.38
CA VAL A 5 -7.07 4.34 -14.93
C VAL A 5 -8.46 4.99 -14.71
N LYS A 6 -8.48 6.21 -14.17
CA LYS A 6 -9.72 7.00 -14.02
C LYS A 6 -10.34 7.39 -15.37
N SER A 7 -9.54 7.69 -16.39
CA SER A 7 -10.04 8.06 -17.71
C SER A 7 -10.50 6.89 -18.57
N LEU A 8 -10.23 5.64 -18.17
CA LEU A 8 -10.76 4.47 -18.89
C LEU A 8 -12.28 4.55 -19.01
N PRO A 9 -12.86 4.36 -20.21
CA PRO A 9 -14.31 4.35 -20.38
C PRO A 9 -14.90 3.14 -19.68
N ASN A 10 -16.14 3.28 -19.20
CA ASN A 10 -16.87 2.13 -18.70
C ASN A 10 -17.25 1.20 -19.88
N ARG A 11 -16.84 -0.07 -19.83
CA ARG A 11 -17.09 -1.08 -20.87
C ARG A 11 -17.94 -2.26 -20.38
N THR A 12 -18.69 -2.07 -19.30
CA THR A 12 -19.61 -3.11 -18.77
C THR A 12 -20.78 -3.40 -19.71
N ASP A 13 -20.92 -2.66 -20.81
CA ASP A 13 -21.83 -2.95 -21.93
C ASP A 13 -21.40 -4.16 -22.78
N ARG A 14 -20.17 -4.66 -22.59
CA ARG A 14 -19.60 -5.78 -23.36
C ARG A 14 -19.56 -7.06 -22.56
N ALA A 15 -19.81 -8.20 -23.23
CA ALA A 15 -19.69 -9.53 -22.63
C ALA A 15 -18.23 -9.88 -22.31
N GLU A 16 -17.32 -9.58 -23.25
CA GLU A 16 -15.89 -9.85 -23.10
C GLU A 16 -15.14 -8.64 -22.53
N LYS A 17 -14.10 -8.91 -21.73
CA LYS A 17 -13.23 -7.86 -21.19
C LYS A 17 -12.39 -7.22 -22.30
N CYS A 18 -12.19 -5.91 -22.20
CA CYS A 18 -11.22 -5.19 -23.02
C CYS A 18 -9.81 -5.34 -22.45
N HIS A 19 -8.79 -5.30 -23.30
CA HIS A 19 -7.39 -5.44 -22.88
C HIS A 19 -6.72 -4.10 -22.60
N PHE A 20 -6.03 -3.99 -21.46
CA PHE A 20 -5.21 -2.86 -21.09
C PHE A 20 -3.78 -3.33 -20.79
N PHE A 21 -2.90 -3.22 -21.78
CA PHE A 21 -1.47 -3.48 -21.63
C PHE A 21 -0.80 -2.27 -20.97
N ALA A 22 -0.42 -2.44 -19.70
CA ALA A 22 0.04 -1.32 -18.88
C ALA A 22 1.52 -1.40 -18.53
N ILE A 23 2.12 -2.59 -18.62
CA ILE A 23 3.50 -2.89 -18.24
C ILE A 23 4.09 -3.90 -19.23
N ASP A 24 5.41 -3.88 -19.39
CA ASP A 24 6.22 -4.96 -19.93
C ASP A 24 7.33 -5.33 -18.91
N THR A 25 7.11 -6.37 -18.10
CA THR A 25 8.06 -6.73 -17.02
C THR A 25 9.41 -7.24 -17.52
N LYS A 26 9.50 -7.66 -18.78
CA LYS A 26 10.75 -8.13 -19.41
C LYS A 26 11.53 -7.00 -20.07
N ASN A 27 10.96 -5.80 -20.16
CA ASN A 27 11.66 -4.63 -20.67
C ASN A 27 12.33 -3.87 -19.51
N ALA A 28 13.67 -3.88 -19.47
CA ALA A 28 14.44 -3.19 -18.44
C ALA A 28 14.26 -1.66 -18.41
N ASN A 29 13.73 -1.06 -19.49
CA ASN A 29 13.42 0.37 -19.56
C ASN A 29 11.97 0.70 -19.16
N GLU A 30 11.13 -0.30 -18.89
CA GLU A 30 9.77 -0.09 -18.39
C GLU A 30 9.81 0.50 -16.97
N LYS A 31 9.02 1.56 -16.77
CA LYS A 31 8.92 2.30 -15.50
C LYS A 31 7.47 2.48 -15.05
N ASN A 32 6.51 2.00 -15.84
CA ASN A 32 5.11 1.99 -15.47
C ASN A 32 4.90 1.09 -14.26
N VAL A 33 4.14 1.61 -13.30
CA VAL A 33 3.72 0.87 -12.12
C VAL A 33 2.21 0.97 -12.04
N ILE A 34 1.53 -0.17 -12.06
CA ILE A 34 0.10 -0.29 -11.82
C ILE A 34 -0.13 -1.17 -10.58
N SER A 35 -0.85 -0.63 -9.60
CA SER A 35 -1.10 -1.30 -8.31
C SER A 35 -2.31 -2.24 -8.37
N ASP A 36 -2.43 -3.15 -7.41
CA ASP A 36 -3.60 -4.03 -7.27
C ASP A 36 -4.94 -3.26 -7.24
N THR A 37 -4.96 -2.08 -6.62
CA THR A 37 -6.14 -1.22 -6.51
C THR A 37 -6.50 -0.63 -7.87
N GLN A 38 -5.49 -0.26 -8.66
CA GLN A 38 -5.69 0.21 -10.02
C GLN A 38 -6.14 -0.92 -10.94
N VAL A 39 -5.62 -2.14 -10.76
CA VAL A 39 -6.09 -3.34 -11.47
C VAL A 39 -7.56 -3.62 -11.15
N LYS A 40 -7.97 -3.52 -9.88
CA LYS A 40 -9.39 -3.66 -9.48
C LYS A 40 -10.27 -2.58 -10.12
N ALA A 41 -9.82 -1.33 -10.12
CA ALA A 41 -10.55 -0.21 -10.72
C ALA A 41 -10.72 -0.36 -12.25
N SER A 42 -9.70 -0.87 -12.95
CA SER A 42 -9.78 -1.20 -14.37
C SER A 42 -10.74 -2.37 -14.62
N ASN A 43 -10.63 -3.45 -13.84
CA ASN A 43 -11.52 -4.62 -13.95
C ASN A 43 -12.99 -4.25 -13.72
N ALA A 44 -13.29 -3.35 -12.78
CA ALA A 44 -14.65 -2.87 -12.51
C ALA A 44 -15.27 -2.14 -13.73
N LYS A 45 -14.45 -1.62 -14.63
CA LYS A 45 -14.86 -1.00 -15.90
C LYS A 45 -14.79 -1.97 -17.08
N ASN A 46 -14.67 -3.27 -16.82
CA ASN A 46 -14.50 -4.33 -17.81
C ASN A 46 -13.18 -4.26 -18.60
N TRP A 47 -12.10 -3.76 -17.98
CA TRP A 47 -10.75 -3.77 -18.52
C TRP A 47 -9.85 -4.77 -17.78
N GLN A 48 -9.36 -5.79 -18.50
CA GLN A 48 -8.33 -6.70 -18.02
C GLN A 48 -6.97 -6.06 -18.16
N VAL A 49 -6.22 -6.01 -17.07
CA VAL A 49 -4.85 -5.48 -17.07
C VAL A 49 -3.88 -6.59 -17.44
N LEU A 50 -3.02 -6.31 -18.40
CA LEU A 50 -2.06 -7.26 -18.96
C LEU A 50 -0.63 -6.71 -18.88
N ASP A 51 0.30 -7.63 -18.68
CA ASP A 51 1.73 -7.45 -18.86
C ASP A 51 2.10 -7.99 -20.24
N TYR A 52 2.71 -7.13 -21.07
CA TYR A 52 3.15 -7.48 -22.40
C TYR A 52 4.25 -8.55 -22.37
N SER A 53 5.08 -8.59 -21.33
CA SER A 53 6.13 -9.59 -21.08
C SER A 53 6.92 -9.96 -22.35
N ALA A 54 7.47 -8.95 -23.03
CA ALA A 54 8.20 -9.06 -24.29
C ALA A 54 7.48 -9.87 -25.41
N GLY A 55 6.15 -9.88 -25.42
CA GLY A 55 5.35 -10.59 -26.43
C GLY A 55 5.00 -12.04 -26.07
N ASP A 56 5.09 -12.43 -24.79
CA ASP A 56 4.60 -13.72 -24.32
C ASP A 56 3.12 -13.97 -24.72
N ASN A 57 2.73 -15.24 -24.79
CA ASN A 57 1.38 -15.67 -25.15
C ASN A 57 0.95 -15.17 -26.55
N ASP A 58 1.85 -15.30 -27.53
CA ASP A 58 1.65 -14.83 -28.91
C ASP A 58 1.29 -13.33 -29.00
N GLY A 59 1.85 -12.51 -28.11
CA GLY A 59 1.57 -11.08 -28.02
C GLY A 59 0.26 -10.71 -27.33
N ASN A 60 -0.49 -11.69 -26.82
CA ASN A 60 -1.68 -11.44 -26.00
C ASN A 60 -1.34 -11.06 -24.56
N GLY A 61 -0.06 -11.17 -24.17
CA GLY A 61 0.42 -10.87 -22.82
C GLY A 61 -0.12 -11.84 -21.77
N ILE A 62 0.28 -11.56 -20.53
CA ILE A 62 -0.09 -12.33 -19.35
C ILE A 62 -0.91 -11.47 -18.40
N GLU A 63 -1.82 -12.08 -17.65
CA GLU A 63 -2.61 -11.34 -16.66
C GLU A 63 -1.71 -10.70 -15.61
N TYR A 64 -1.88 -9.40 -15.41
CA TYR A 64 -1.10 -8.64 -14.45
C TYR A 64 -1.95 -8.29 -13.24
N GLY A 65 -1.70 -8.97 -12.12
CA GLY A 65 -2.41 -8.77 -10.85
C GLY A 65 -2.13 -7.43 -10.15
N GLY A 66 -1.27 -6.59 -10.73
CA GLY A 66 -0.80 -5.37 -10.10
C GLY A 66 0.46 -5.65 -9.31
N THR A 67 1.30 -4.63 -9.12
CA THR A 67 2.24 -4.72 -8.01
C THR A 67 1.40 -4.78 -6.74
N SER A 68 1.76 -5.69 -5.81
CA SER A 68 1.41 -5.54 -4.40
C SER A 68 2.16 -4.32 -3.84
N GLY A 69 1.85 -3.16 -4.40
CA GLY A 69 2.17 -1.89 -3.81
C GLY A 69 1.32 -1.84 -2.57
N VAL A 70 1.98 -2.07 -1.43
CA VAL A 70 1.73 -1.29 -0.21
C VAL A 70 1.30 0.08 -0.71
N LYS A 71 0.00 0.37 -0.68
CA LYS A 71 -0.41 1.75 -0.80
C LYS A 71 0.49 2.46 0.23
N PRO A 72 1.06 3.64 -0.02
CA PRO A 72 0.87 4.64 1.00
C PRO A 72 -0.65 4.74 1.06
N VAL A 73 -1.28 3.91 1.90
CA VAL A 73 -2.63 4.20 2.27
C VAL A 73 -2.35 5.53 2.94
N ALA A 74 -2.78 6.61 2.32
CA ALA A 74 -3.29 7.70 3.11
C ALA A 74 -4.50 7.12 3.86
N THR A 75 -4.28 6.15 4.76
CA THR A 75 -4.99 6.08 6.00
C THR A 75 -4.33 7.21 6.76
N THR A 76 -4.70 8.44 6.42
CA THR A 76 -4.95 9.43 7.44
C THR A 76 -6.12 8.92 8.29
N SER A 77 -5.99 7.73 8.88
CA SER A 77 -6.44 7.56 10.25
C SER A 77 -5.66 8.63 10.99
N PRO A 78 -6.32 9.57 11.70
CA PRO A 78 -5.65 10.57 12.51
C PRO A 78 -5.04 9.88 13.73
N ALA A 79 -4.12 8.95 13.46
CA ALA A 79 -3.46 8.14 14.45
C ALA A 79 -2.85 9.13 15.42
N THR A 80 -3.36 9.13 16.65
CA THR A 80 -2.92 10.07 17.65
C THR A 80 -1.83 9.37 18.44
N LEU A 81 -0.59 9.81 18.23
CA LEU A 81 0.58 9.29 18.91
C LEU A 81 0.87 10.18 20.13
N LYS A 82 1.00 9.57 21.30
CA LYS A 82 1.33 10.27 22.56
C LYS A 82 2.43 9.52 23.28
N ILE A 83 3.46 10.22 23.71
CA ILE A 83 4.49 9.67 24.59
C ILE A 83 4.23 10.18 26.02
N ALA A 84 4.12 9.28 26.98
CA ALA A 84 4.03 9.62 28.40
C ALA A 84 4.87 8.64 29.23
N HIS A 85 5.66 9.19 30.16
CA HIS A 85 6.63 8.44 30.97
C HIS A 85 7.60 7.60 30.11
N HIS A 86 7.31 6.32 29.88
CA HIS A 86 8.11 5.40 29.06
C HIS A 86 7.26 4.64 28.03
N THR A 87 6.07 5.14 27.72
CA THR A 87 5.10 4.46 26.86
C THR A 87 4.68 5.35 25.70
N LEU A 88 4.73 4.79 24.49
CA LEU A 88 4.08 5.34 23.29
C LEU A 88 2.68 4.73 23.18
N SER A 89 1.65 5.57 23.30
CA SER A 89 0.25 5.22 23.06
C SER A 89 -0.18 5.71 21.69
N ILE A 90 -0.85 4.85 20.93
CA ILE A 90 -1.33 5.13 19.57
C ILE A 90 -2.83 4.85 19.55
N HIS A 91 -3.63 5.87 19.23
CA HIS A 91 -5.10 5.81 19.16
C HIS A 91 -5.59 6.06 17.73
N ASN A 92 -6.88 5.81 17.48
CA ASN A 92 -7.55 5.98 16.18
C ASN A 92 -7.00 5.07 15.08
N LEU A 93 -6.59 3.86 15.43
CA LEU A 93 -6.14 2.83 14.49
C LEU A 93 -7.35 2.07 13.94
N LEU A 94 -7.25 1.57 12.71
CA LEU A 94 -8.23 0.62 12.19
C LEU A 94 -7.96 -0.77 12.77
N PRO A 95 -9.00 -1.59 13.07
CA PRO A 95 -8.80 -3.00 13.38
C PRO A 95 -7.94 -3.69 12.33
N GLN A 96 -7.08 -4.62 12.77
CA GLN A 96 -6.07 -5.31 11.96
C GLN A 96 -4.89 -4.45 11.46
N SER A 97 -4.78 -3.19 11.89
CA SER A 97 -3.59 -2.37 11.58
C SER A 97 -2.32 -3.03 12.14
N LYS A 98 -1.24 -3.01 11.35
CA LYS A 98 0.08 -3.46 11.79
C LYS A 98 0.91 -2.27 12.20
N VAL A 99 1.42 -2.30 13.43
CA VAL A 99 2.26 -1.24 13.98
C VAL A 99 3.61 -1.81 14.37
N LYS A 100 4.67 -1.18 13.86
CA LYS A 100 6.06 -1.44 14.26
C LYS A 100 6.65 -0.17 14.84
N VAL A 101 7.34 -0.26 15.96
CA VAL A 101 8.00 0.88 16.61
C VAL A 101 9.49 0.65 16.59
N TYR A 102 10.23 1.64 16.12
CA TYR A 102 11.67 1.62 16.02
C TYR A 102 12.30 2.75 16.83
N SER A 103 13.52 2.53 17.30
CA SER A 103 14.40 3.60 17.72
C SER A 103 14.83 4.43 16.50
N VAL A 104 15.43 5.58 16.76
CA VAL A 104 15.97 6.45 15.70
C VAL A 104 17.24 5.90 15.05
N SER A 105 17.89 4.94 15.71
CA SER A 105 18.99 4.16 15.13
C SER A 105 18.49 3.00 14.25
N GLY A 106 17.18 2.79 14.15
CA GLY A 106 16.56 1.74 13.35
C GLY A 106 16.35 0.41 14.07
N GLU A 107 16.61 0.34 15.38
CA GLU A 107 16.37 -0.86 16.19
C GLU A 107 14.86 -1.07 16.40
N LEU A 108 14.36 -2.29 16.22
CA LEU A 108 12.94 -2.61 16.46
C LEU A 108 12.67 -2.70 17.97
N LEU A 109 11.87 -1.76 18.50
CA LEU A 109 11.44 -1.74 19.91
C LEU A 109 10.20 -2.61 20.14
N GLY A 110 9.37 -2.82 19.11
CA GLY A 110 8.25 -3.75 19.19
C GLY A 110 7.32 -3.75 17.98
N GLU A 111 6.55 -4.82 17.83
CA GLU A 111 5.54 -4.98 16.78
C GLU A 111 4.23 -5.51 17.37
N LYS A 112 3.09 -4.98 16.92
CA LYS A 112 1.75 -5.46 17.28
C LYS A 112 0.79 -5.38 16.10
N SER A 113 -0.09 -6.37 16.01
CA SER A 113 -1.32 -6.29 15.20
C SER A 113 -2.46 -5.83 16.09
N VAL A 114 -3.10 -4.71 15.73
CA VAL A 114 -4.13 -4.05 16.53
C VAL A 114 -5.44 -4.79 16.37
N LYS A 115 -6.07 -5.19 17.48
CA LYS A 115 -7.38 -5.89 17.46
C LYS A 115 -8.57 -4.93 17.54
N THR A 116 -8.39 -3.79 18.21
CA THR A 116 -9.40 -2.75 18.41
C THR A 116 -8.99 -1.50 17.64
N ASP A 117 -8.87 -0.36 18.31
CA ASP A 117 -8.59 0.97 17.77
C ASP A 117 -7.32 1.63 18.35
N SER A 118 -6.64 0.93 19.26
CA SER A 118 -5.52 1.49 20.02
C SER A 118 -4.51 0.44 20.41
N THR A 119 -3.27 0.88 20.61
CA THR A 119 -2.18 0.04 21.11
C THR A 119 -1.13 0.88 21.82
N ALA A 120 -0.30 0.24 22.63
CA ALA A 120 0.76 0.88 23.36
C ALA A 120 2.06 0.07 23.33
N PHE A 121 3.20 0.76 23.33
CA PHE A 121 4.54 0.20 23.32
C PHE A 121 5.38 0.82 24.43
N TYR A 122 6.12 0.00 25.17
CA TYR A 122 7.15 0.49 26.08
C TYR A 122 8.37 0.91 25.25
N ILE A 123 8.80 2.16 25.39
CA ILE A 123 9.93 2.74 24.65
C ILE A 123 11.12 3.08 25.56
N GLY A 124 11.04 2.74 26.86
CA GLY A 124 12.10 3.04 27.83
C GLY A 124 12.45 4.53 27.89
N ASN A 125 13.75 4.84 27.91
CA ASN A 125 14.28 6.20 27.97
C ASN A 125 14.38 6.90 26.61
N GLN A 126 13.83 6.31 25.54
CA GLN A 126 13.85 6.93 24.23
C GLN A 126 13.08 8.25 24.24
N THR A 127 13.74 9.34 23.84
CA THR A 127 13.13 10.67 23.69
C THR A 127 12.47 10.85 22.32
N MET A 128 12.83 9.99 21.37
CA MET A 128 12.36 10.01 19.99
C MET A 128 12.28 8.59 19.43
N VAL A 129 11.19 8.29 18.72
CA VAL A 129 10.94 6.98 18.09
C VAL A 129 10.27 7.15 16.74
N ILE A 130 10.33 6.09 15.93
CA ILE A 130 9.67 6.01 14.62
C ILE A 130 8.60 4.93 14.71
N ALA A 131 7.33 5.31 14.58
CA ALA A 131 6.21 4.38 14.50
C ALA A 131 5.80 4.18 13.03
N VAL A 132 5.89 2.96 12.53
CA VAL A 132 5.44 2.56 11.20
C VAL A 132 4.06 1.92 11.33
N ILE A 133 3.04 2.58 10.78
CA ILE A 133 1.64 2.16 10.83
C ILE A 133 1.21 1.82 9.40
N ASN A 134 0.89 0.55 9.13
CA ASN A 134 0.49 0.07 7.81
C ASN A 134 1.46 0.48 6.67
N GLY A 135 2.76 0.56 6.98
CA GLY A 135 3.81 0.96 6.04
C GLY A 135 4.12 2.46 6.00
N VAL A 136 3.38 3.31 6.72
CA VAL A 136 3.62 4.76 6.81
C VAL A 136 4.42 5.06 8.07
N ALA A 137 5.58 5.72 7.92
CA ALA A 137 6.44 6.08 9.05
C ALA A 137 6.05 7.43 9.66
N HIS A 138 5.93 7.45 10.98
CA HIS A 138 5.64 8.62 11.81
C HIS A 138 6.77 8.81 12.81
N LYS A 139 7.48 9.93 12.72
CA LYS A 139 8.49 10.32 13.70
C LYS A 139 7.80 11.06 14.84
N ILE A 140 8.04 10.64 16.07
CA ILE A 140 7.52 11.31 17.27
C ILE A 140 8.62 11.49 18.32
N SER A 141 8.63 12.67 18.94
CA SER A 141 9.47 13.00 20.08
C SER A 141 8.60 13.40 21.28
N LYS A 142 9.14 13.26 22.49
CA LYS A 142 8.55 13.82 23.71
C LYS A 142 8.44 15.34 23.64
#